data_AF-A0A3M1NFB6-F1
#
_entry.id   AF-A0A3M1NFB6-F1
#
_cell.length_a   1.000
_cell.length_b   1.000
_cell.length_c   1.000
_cell.angle_alpha   90.00
_cell.angle_beta   90.00
_cell.angle_gamma   90.00
#
_symmetry.space_group_name_H-M   'P 1'
#
loop_
_entity.id
_entity.type
_entity.pdbx_description
1 polymer ?
#
loop_
_entity_poly.entity_id
_entity_poly.type
_entity_poly.pdbx_seq_one_letter_code
_entity_poly.pdbx_strand_id
1 'polypeptide(L)' 'MESVAAQAQAILEAYLTEKGLRRTEERTEVLKAIYQDLTHFDAESLHKHLQEKGLRVSRATVYNTLDLLVACGLVT' A
#
# COMPACT_ATOMS: atom_id res chain seq x y z
N MET A 1 -17.90 -11.48 6.72
CA MET A 1 -16.92 -11.64 5.63
C MET A 1 -15.84 -10.62 5.84
N GLU A 2 -14.57 -11.02 5.79
CA GLU A 2 -13.45 -10.08 5.79
C GLU A 2 -13.49 -9.22 4.53
N SER A 3 -13.10 -7.95 4.62
CA SER A 3 -13.01 -7.09 3.43
C SER A 3 -11.79 -7.49 2.59
N VAL A 4 -11.87 -7.28 1.28
CA VAL A 4 -10.74 -7.54 0.36
C VAL A 4 -9.47 -6.80 0.81
N ALA A 5 -9.63 -5.58 1.33
CA ALA A 5 -8.51 -4.79 1.87
C ALA A 5 -7.85 -5.45 3.10
N ALA A 6 -8.62 -6.08 3.99
CA ALA A 6 -8.06 -6.79 5.15
C ALA A 6 -7.25 -8.02 4.73
N GLN A 7 -7.74 -8.75 3.72
CA GLN A 7 -7.02 -9.90 3.15
C GLN A 7 -5.72 -9.46 2.46
N ALA A 8 -5.76 -8.38 1.68
CA ALA A 8 -4.57 -7.80 1.06
C ALA A 8 -3.55 -7.34 2.10
N GLN A 9 -4.01 -6.72 3.21
CA GLN A 9 -3.14 -6.34 4.31
C GLN A 9 -2.47 -7.55 4.95
N ALA A 10 -3.21 -8.64 5.20
CA ALA A 10 -2.64 -9.87 5.75
C ALA A 10 -1.56 -10.49 4.83
N ILE A 11 -1.80 -10.48 3.50
CA ILE A 11 -0.81 -10.95 2.51
C ILE A 11 0.46 -10.09 2.55
N LEU A 12 0.32 -8.77 2.57
CA LEU A 12 1.46 -7.85 2.67
C LEU A 12 2.23 -8.09 3.98
N GLU A 13 1.56 -8.17 5.13
CA GLU A 13 2.21 -8.37 6.42
C GLU A 13 2.96 -9.70 6.51
N ALA A 14 2.40 -10.78 5.93
CA ALA A 14 3.06 -12.07 5.83
C ALA A 14 4.34 -11.97 4.97
N TYR A 15 4.25 -11.34 3.80
CA TYR A 15 5.40 -11.12 2.92
C TYR A 15 6.50 -10.28 3.60
N LEU A 16 6.13 -9.20 4.28
CA LEU A 16 7.08 -8.38 5.03
C LEU A 16 7.80 -9.18 6.11
N THR A 17 7.06 -10.00 6.85
CA THR A 17 7.61 -10.86 7.91
C THR A 17 8.58 -11.89 7.32
N GLU A 18 8.21 -12.56 6.23
CA GLU A 18 9.07 -13.53 5.53
C GLU A 18 10.38 -12.90 5.05
N LYS A 19 10.33 -11.65 4.55
CA LYS A 19 11.50 -10.91 4.06
C LYS A 19 12.27 -10.16 5.16
N GLY A 20 11.85 -10.23 6.43
CA GLY A 20 12.46 -9.48 7.52
C GLY A 20 12.32 -7.96 7.38
N LEU A 21 11.33 -7.50 6.62
CA LEU A 21 11.02 -6.09 6.42
C LEU A 21 10.08 -5.57 7.51
N ARG A 22 10.24 -4.29 7.86
CA ARG A 22 9.39 -3.65 8.88
C ARG A 22 7.96 -3.48 8.36
N ARG A 23 7.01 -3.79 9.24
CA ARG A 23 5.62 -3.35 9.14
C ARG A 23 5.56 -1.92 9.67
N THR A 24 5.01 -1.01 8.88
CA THR A 24 4.85 0.40 9.27
C THR A 24 3.45 0.86 8.89
N GLU A 25 2.91 1.83 9.63
CA GLU A 25 1.56 2.34 9.38
C GLU A 25 1.47 2.97 7.98
N GLU A 26 2.52 3.62 7.50
CA GLU A 26 2.54 4.24 6.17
C GLU A 26 2.30 3.24 5.05
N ARG A 27 2.85 2.01 5.16
CA ARG A 27 2.62 0.95 4.18
C ARG A 27 1.16 0.50 4.16
N THR A 28 0.55 0.43 5.33
CA THR A 28 -0.86 0.09 5.49
C THR A 28 -1.76 1.19 4.93
N GLU A 29 -1.43 2.46 5.14
CA GLU A 29 -2.20 3.58 4.61
C GLU A 29 -2.13 3.68 3.08
N VAL A 30 -0.97 3.39 2.48
CA VAL A 30 -0.84 3.26 1.02
C VAL A 30 -1.76 2.16 0.48
N LEU A 31 -1.73 0.97 1.07
CA LEU A 31 -2.58 -0.16 0.66
C LEU A 31 -4.06 0.19 0.76
N LYS A 32 -4.49 0.78 1.88
CA LYS A 32 -5.90 1.17 2.08
C LYS A 32 -6.35 2.18 1.03
N ALA A 33 -5.55 3.20 0.73
CA ALA A 33 -5.89 4.21 -0.28
C ALA A 33 -6.12 3.58 -1.66
N ILE A 34 -5.29 2.60 -2.05
CA ILE A 34 -5.45 1.86 -3.30
C ILE A 34 -6.77 1.08 -3.30
N TYR A 35 -7.03 0.30 -2.25
CA TYR A 35 -8.19 -0.59 -2.19
C TYR A 35 -9.52 0.13 -1.90
N GLN A 36 -9.50 1.40 -1.49
CA GLN A 36 -10.71 2.18 -1.18
C GLN A 36 -11.12 3.13 -2.30
N ASP A 37 -10.17 3.80 -2.95
CA ASP A 37 -10.50 4.97 -3.79
C ASP A 37 -9.97 4.90 -5.22
N LEU A 38 -9.09 3.93 -5.55
CA LEU A 38 -8.31 3.99 -6.78
C LEU A 38 -8.44 2.72 -7.61
N THR A 39 -9.01 2.86 -8.82
CA THR A 39 -9.05 1.77 -9.82
C THR A 39 -7.86 1.84 -10.77
N HIS A 40 -7.49 3.04 -11.19
CA HIS A 40 -6.31 3.30 -12.02
C HIS A 40 -5.57 4.50 -11.46
N PHE A 41 -4.26 4.36 -11.29
CA PHE A 41 -3.40 5.40 -10.73
C PHE A 41 -1.96 5.17 -11.21
N ASP A 42 -1.16 6.23 -11.12
CA ASP A 42 0.29 6.16 -11.14
C ASP A 42 0.83 6.50 -9.74
N ALA A 43 2.13 6.31 -9.53
CA ALA A 43 2.74 6.57 -8.22
C ALA A 43 2.60 8.03 -7.76
N GLU A 44 2.60 9.00 -8.68
CA GLU A 44 2.53 10.42 -8.35
C GLU A 44 1.11 10.85 -7.97
N SER A 45 0.10 10.37 -8.69
CA SER A 45 -1.32 10.59 -8.36
C SER A 45 -1.71 9.91 -7.05
N LEU A 46 -1.20 8.70 -6.77
CA LEU A 46 -1.37 8.06 -5.46
C LEU A 46 -0.72 8.88 -4.33
N HIS A 47 0.52 9.35 -4.53
CA HIS A 47 1.18 10.20 -3.55
C HIS A 47 0.40 11.50 -3.29
N LYS A 48 -0.09 12.16 -4.34
CA LYS A 48 -0.94 13.36 -4.20
C LYS A 48 -2.23 13.06 -3.45
N HIS A 49 -2.90 11.94 -3.76
CA HIS A 49 -4.13 11.50 -3.07
C HIS A 49 -3.90 11.29 -1.57
N LEU A 50 -2.78 10.67 -1.19
CA LEU A 50 -2.41 10.50 0.22
C LEU A 50 -2.21 11.85 0.92
N GLN A 51 -1.54 12.80 0.26
CA GLN A 51 -1.36 14.16 0.78
C GLN A 51 -2.69 14.90 0.96
N GLU A 52 -3.61 14.78 0.00
CA GLU A 52 -4.95 15.37 0.05
C GLU A 52 -5.78 14.81 1.20
N LYS A 53 -5.57 13.53 1.55
CA LYS A 53 -6.13 12.89 2.76
C LYS A 53 -5.42 13.26 4.07
N GLY A 54 -4.39 14.10 4.02
CA GLY A 54 -3.60 14.50 5.19
C GLY A 54 -2.62 13.44 5.68
N LEU A 55 -2.41 12.37 4.92
CA LEU A 55 -1.48 11.30 5.26
C LEU A 55 -0.05 11.71 4.90
N ARG A 56 0.86 11.63 5.87
CA ARG A 56 2.26 12.03 5.71
C ARG A 56 3.12 10.85 5.24
N VAL A 57 2.91 10.44 4.00
CA VAL A 57 3.70 9.37 3.36
C VAL A 57 4.66 9.99 2.36
N SER A 58 5.95 9.65 2.45
CA SER A 58 6.95 10.15 1.50
C SER A 58 6.80 9.48 0.13
N ARG A 59 7.23 10.15 -0.95
CA ARG A 59 7.32 9.54 -2.29
C ARG A 59 8.08 8.21 -2.26
N ALA A 60 9.25 8.17 -1.61
CA ALA A 60 10.04 6.96 -1.49
C ALA A 60 9.26 5.82 -0.82
N THR A 61 8.45 6.10 0.20
CA THR A 61 7.58 5.10 0.83
C THR A 61 6.50 4.61 -0.12
N VAL A 62 5.89 5.50 -0.92
CA VAL A 62 4.91 5.10 -1.95
C VAL A 62 5.54 4.14 -2.94
N TYR A 63 6.64 4.52 -3.58
CA TYR A 63 7.33 3.66 -4.56
C TYR A 63 7.74 2.31 -3.96
N ASN A 64 8.43 2.31 -2.81
CA ASN A 64 8.83 1.06 -2.15
C ASN A 64 7.63 0.18 -1.79
N THR A 65 6.50 0.77 -1.41
CA THR A 65 5.30 0.00 -1.07
C THR A 65 4.66 -0.58 -2.34
N LEU A 66 4.59 0.19 -3.43
CA LEU A 66 4.10 -0.32 -4.71
C LEU A 66 4.92 -1.52 -5.21
N ASP A 67 6.25 -1.46 -5.14
CA ASP A 67 7.12 -2.58 -5.51
C ASP A 67 6.79 -3.85 -4.70
N LEU A 68 6.53 -3.69 -3.40
CA LEU A 68 6.15 -4.81 -2.53
C LEU A 68 4.77 -5.36 -2.85
N LEU A 69 3.80 -4.48 -3.15
CA LEU A 69 2.45 -4.89 -3.54
C LEU A 69 2.45 -5.64 -4.88
N VAL A 70 3.23 -5.19 -5.85
CA VAL A 70 3.43 -5.89 -7.13
C VAL A 70 4.09 -7.26 -6.89
N ALA A 71 5.12 -7.32 -6.05
CA ALA A 71 5.76 -8.60 -5.69
C ALA A 71 4.79 -9.58 -4.99
N CYS A 72 3.79 -9.07 -4.28
CA CYS A 72 2.72 -9.87 -3.67
C CYS A 72 1.58 -10.21 -4.64
N GLY A 73 1.57 -9.67 -5.87
CA GLY A 73 0.46 -9.81 -6.81
C GLY A 73 -0.81 -9.05 -6.40
N LEU A 74 -0.68 -8.03 -5.55
CA LEU A 74 -1.79 -7.23 -5.02
C LEU A 74 -2.13 -6.00 -5.89
N VAL A 75 -1.25 -5.61 -6.81
CA VAL A 75 -1.38 -4.48 -7.75
C VAL A 75 -0.70 -4.87 -9.07
N THR A 76 -1.16 -4.32 -10.20
CA THR A 76 -0.65 -4.57 -11.56
C THR A 76 -0.39 -3.29 -12.32
#